data_AF-A0A7X3UZV5-F1
#
_entry.id   AF-A0A7X3UZV5-F1
#
_cell.length_a   1.000
_cell.length_b   1.000
_cell.length_c   1.000
_cell.angle_alpha   90.00
_cell.angle_beta   90.00
_cell.angle_gamma   90.00
#
_symmetry.space_group_name_H-M   'P 1'
#
loop_
_entity.id
_entity.type
_entity.pdbx_description
1 polymer ?
#
loop_
_entity_poly.entity_id
_entity_poly.type
_entity_poly.pdbx_seq_one_letter_code
_entity_poly.pdbx_strand_id
1 'polypeptide(L)'
;MNPLEETLACLRRGELVIHPTEAVYGIGGFLDDAPLARLRRIKERAGGGFVVLIPSAEFVRDLLGWAGHLFARAFWPGPLTLVLEDPEDRFHPAAKAADGSVAVRVPGHPVTLDLLDAAGRPITSTSANPPGSAPARTVAAARDAGRAMGTALFALDAGSLPGGAPSTLVRLGAGGPQVIRPGSVDPARLNEAVRLARSSRSGGARRGVHVTFVCTGNTCRSPMAEVIARRLIARMGLSWVTVGSAGTAALTGGPASEGARTVVQEAELDLDRHKSAVLTRELVERSDVVLCMDTHHLRRAQELGGTDRCRLLSEMAGEEGAVHDPFGGSDDRYRATFAELGHLVEAALAALVAEVEGGE
;
A
#
# COMPACT_ATOMS: atom_id res chain seq x y z
N MET A 1 8.29 8.48 40.27
CA MET A 1 7.45 8.02 39.13
C MET A 1 8.39 7.62 38.01
N ASN A 2 7.93 6.76 37.09
CA ASN A 2 8.73 6.38 35.94
C ASN A 2 8.89 7.61 35.01
N PRO A 3 10.11 7.94 34.51
CA PRO A 3 10.30 9.07 33.58
C PRO A 3 9.35 9.05 32.37
N LEU A 4 8.96 7.86 31.89
CA LEU A 4 7.98 7.69 30.82
C LEU A 4 6.57 8.15 31.26
N GLU A 5 6.12 7.77 32.46
CA GLU A 5 4.82 8.19 33.00
C GLU A 5 4.75 9.71 33.20
N GLU A 6 5.82 10.31 33.70
CA GLU A 6 5.92 11.77 33.86
C GLU A 6 5.87 12.47 32.50
N THR A 7 6.55 11.93 31.49
CA THR A 7 6.49 12.41 30.11
C THR A 7 5.06 12.38 29.57
N LEU A 8 4.38 11.25 29.74
CA LEU A 8 2.99 11.08 29.30
C LEU A 8 2.04 12.05 30.03
N ALA A 9 2.26 12.28 31.33
CA ALA A 9 1.49 13.25 32.08
C ALA A 9 1.68 14.68 31.54
N CYS A 10 2.91 15.06 31.20
CA CYS A 10 3.20 16.35 30.55
C CYS A 10 2.50 16.47 29.19
N LEU A 11 2.62 15.45 28.34
CA LEU A 11 1.97 15.43 27.03
C LEU A 11 0.44 15.56 27.14
N ARG A 12 -0.19 14.84 28.09
CA ARG A 12 -1.64 14.91 28.35
C ARG A 12 -2.12 16.28 28.83
N ARG A 13 -1.24 17.10 29.42
CA ARG A 13 -1.52 18.49 29.78
C ARG A 13 -1.33 19.47 28.62
N GLY A 14 -1.04 18.98 27.41
CA GLY A 14 -0.76 19.81 26.25
C GLY A 14 0.62 20.47 26.29
N GLU A 15 1.55 19.94 27.10
CA GLU A 15 2.92 20.43 27.16
C GLU A 15 3.80 19.79 26.08
N LEU A 16 4.94 20.44 25.81
CA LEU A 16 5.99 19.89 24.96
C LEU A 16 6.96 19.09 25.82
N VAL A 17 7.56 18.06 25.23
CA VAL A 17 8.59 17.23 25.87
C VAL A 17 9.81 17.14 24.97
N ILE A 18 10.97 16.96 25.61
CA ILE A 18 12.22 16.65 24.95
C ILE A 18 12.36 15.13 24.89
N HIS A 19 12.68 14.62 23.72
CA HIS A 19 12.82 13.18 23.48
C HIS A 19 14.08 12.91 22.63
N PRO A 20 14.76 11.77 22.83
CA PRO A 20 15.95 11.44 22.03
C PRO A 20 15.58 10.97 20.62
N THR A 21 16.48 11.17 19.67
CA THR A 21 16.45 10.49 18.36
C THR A 21 17.80 9.79 18.15
N GLU A 22 17.98 9.10 17.03
CA GLU A 22 19.25 8.48 16.65
C GLU A 22 20.40 9.49 16.50
N ALA A 23 20.10 10.77 16.25
CA ALA A 23 21.14 11.79 16.02
C ALA A 23 21.16 12.85 17.12
N VAL A 24 20.01 13.47 17.42
CA VAL A 24 19.92 14.66 18.27
C VAL A 24 18.63 14.64 19.10
N TYR A 25 18.56 15.45 20.16
CA TYR A 25 17.33 15.58 20.91
C TYR A 25 16.30 16.36 20.10
N GLY A 26 15.07 15.86 20.10
CA GLY A 26 13.89 16.51 19.56
C GLY A 26 13.05 17.17 20.65
N ILE A 27 12.19 18.08 20.24
CA ILE A 27 11.13 18.69 21.05
C ILE A 27 9.81 18.56 20.29
N GLY A 28 8.75 18.21 21.01
CA GLY A 28 7.41 18.14 20.45
C GLY A 28 6.33 17.74 21.45
N GLY A 29 5.10 17.66 20.99
CA GLY A 29 3.95 17.23 21.79
C GLY A 29 2.87 16.64 20.90
N PHE A 30 1.70 16.36 21.47
CA PHE A 30 0.55 15.87 20.70
C PHE A 30 0.13 16.87 19.61
N LEU A 31 -0.55 16.34 18.60
CA LEU A 31 -1.04 17.10 17.45
C LEU A 31 -2.34 17.86 17.79
N ASP A 32 -2.38 18.51 18.95
CA ASP A 32 -3.49 19.34 19.39
C ASP A 32 -3.10 20.83 19.26
N ASP A 33 -4.08 21.73 19.25
CA ASP A 33 -3.86 23.18 19.00
C ASP A 33 -2.82 23.81 19.93
N ALA A 34 -2.90 23.54 21.23
CA ALA A 34 -2.05 24.18 22.23
C ALA A 34 -0.55 23.79 22.11
N PRO A 35 -0.16 22.50 22.05
CA PRO A 35 1.20 22.10 21.76
C PRO A 35 1.73 22.66 20.43
N LEU A 36 0.94 22.60 19.36
CA LEU A 36 1.35 23.07 18.03
C LEU A 36 1.61 24.58 18.00
N ALA A 37 0.71 25.37 18.62
CA ALA A 37 0.87 26.81 18.75
C ALA A 37 2.12 27.17 19.57
N ARG A 38 2.36 26.45 20.68
CA ARG A 38 3.56 26.63 21.51
C ARG A 38 4.83 26.28 20.75
N LEU A 39 4.83 25.19 20.00
CA LEU A 39 5.98 24.75 19.21
C LEU A 39 6.33 25.77 18.12
N ARG A 40 5.34 26.30 17.40
CA ARG A 40 5.55 27.36 16.40
C ARG A 40 6.14 28.63 16.99
N ARG A 41 5.61 29.09 18.14
CA ARG A 41 6.12 30.27 18.85
C ARG A 41 7.59 30.09 19.22
N ILE A 42 7.94 28.95 19.80
CA ILE A 42 9.29 28.62 20.24
C ILE A 42 10.27 28.52 19.06
N LYS A 43 9.80 28.07 17.89
CA LYS A 43 10.64 27.94 16.70
C LYS A 43 10.64 29.17 15.80
N GLU A 44 9.94 30.24 16.17
CA GLU A 44 9.82 31.46 15.38
C GLU A 44 9.40 31.16 13.92
N ARG A 45 8.52 30.17 13.74
CA ARG A 45 8.05 29.75 12.40
C ARG A 45 6.71 30.39 12.07
N ALA A 46 6.68 31.15 10.97
CA ALA A 46 5.46 31.76 10.43
C ALA A 46 4.58 30.77 9.63
N GLY A 47 5.08 29.58 9.31
CA GLY A 47 4.34 28.58 8.53
C GLY A 47 5.10 27.26 8.36
N GLY A 48 4.51 26.35 7.58
CA GLY A 48 5.04 25.01 7.31
C GLY A 48 4.65 23.97 8.36
N GLY A 49 4.67 22.71 7.94
CA GLY A 49 4.36 21.56 8.79
C GLY A 49 5.51 21.17 9.73
N PHE A 50 5.22 20.23 10.62
CA PHE A 50 6.22 19.60 11.49
C PHE A 50 6.42 18.14 11.08
N VAL A 51 7.56 17.57 11.46
CA VAL A 51 7.70 16.12 11.39
C VAL A 51 6.79 15.52 12.44
N VAL A 52 6.01 14.51 12.07
CA VAL A 52 5.12 13.74 12.93
C VAL A 52 5.77 12.39 13.18
N LEU A 53 6.00 12.06 14.44
CA LEU A 53 6.50 10.78 14.87
C LEU A 53 5.34 9.83 15.14
N ILE A 54 5.42 8.64 14.58
CA ILE A 54 4.43 7.56 14.67
C ILE A 54 5.09 6.28 15.20
N PRO A 55 4.34 5.42 15.92
CA PRO A 55 4.91 4.22 16.54
C PRO A 55 5.39 3.17 15.52
N SER A 56 4.67 3.04 14.40
CA SER A 56 4.98 2.05 13.37
C SER A 56 4.47 2.50 12.00
N ALA A 57 4.93 1.84 10.94
CA ALA A 57 4.45 2.06 9.58
C ALA A 57 2.95 1.77 9.44
N GLU A 58 2.42 0.86 10.26
CA GLU A 58 0.99 0.49 10.27
C GLU A 58 0.08 1.71 10.52
N PHE A 59 0.58 2.70 11.28
CA PHE A 59 -0.17 3.93 11.56
C PHE A 59 -0.50 4.72 10.28
N VAL A 60 0.22 4.51 9.18
CA VAL A 60 0.03 5.24 7.91
C VAL A 60 0.01 4.31 6.70
N ARG A 61 -0.25 3.01 6.91
CA ARG A 61 -0.13 1.97 5.87
C ARG A 61 -0.87 2.34 4.59
N ASP A 62 -2.11 2.76 4.73
CA ASP A 62 -3.01 3.26 3.69
C ASP A 62 -2.50 4.51 2.95
N LEU A 63 -1.67 5.34 3.59
CA LEU A 63 -1.12 6.57 3.00
C LEU A 63 0.22 6.37 2.28
N LEU A 64 0.91 5.25 2.50
CA LEU A 64 2.25 5.03 1.97
C LEU A 64 2.26 4.76 0.46
N GLY A 65 1.24 4.05 -0.05
CA GLY A 65 1.29 3.42 -1.36
C GLY A 65 2.50 2.49 -1.52
N TRP A 66 2.70 1.90 -2.70
CA TRP A 66 3.79 0.96 -2.96
C TRP A 66 5.18 1.53 -2.65
N ALA A 67 5.52 2.67 -3.26
CA ALA A 67 6.83 3.29 -3.08
C ALA A 67 7.07 3.68 -1.61
N GLY A 68 6.04 4.09 -0.87
CA GLY A 68 6.18 4.38 0.55
C GLY A 68 6.43 3.13 1.38
N HIS A 69 5.79 2.01 1.07
CA HIS A 69 6.08 0.73 1.73
C HIS A 69 7.52 0.30 1.53
N LEU A 70 8.05 0.41 0.30
CA LEU A 70 9.46 0.10 0.02
C LEU A 70 10.42 0.95 0.86
N PHE A 71 10.17 2.27 0.93
CA PHE A 71 11.01 3.18 1.71
C PHE A 71 10.84 2.94 3.22
N ALA A 72 9.62 2.75 3.70
CA ALA A 72 9.35 2.44 5.10
C ALA A 72 10.07 1.15 5.51
N ARG A 73 9.91 0.05 4.75
CA ARG A 73 10.58 -1.23 5.03
C ARG A 73 12.11 -1.13 5.03
N ALA A 74 12.68 -0.28 4.17
CA ALA A 74 14.13 -0.14 4.04
C ALA A 74 14.77 0.77 5.11
N PHE A 75 14.01 1.73 5.65
CA PHE A 75 14.58 2.83 6.44
C PHE A 75 13.84 3.15 7.75
N TRP A 76 12.69 2.53 8.02
CA TRP A 76 11.96 2.64 9.29
C TRP A 76 12.05 1.34 10.10
N PRO A 77 12.21 1.44 11.45
CA PRO A 77 12.51 2.63 12.23
C PRO A 77 13.89 3.23 11.87
N GLY A 78 13.99 4.56 11.75
CA GLY A 78 15.26 5.16 11.34
C GLY A 78 15.18 6.57 10.76
N PRO A 79 16.30 7.10 10.24
CA PRO A 79 16.49 8.52 9.91
C PRO A 79 15.84 8.97 8.60
N LEU A 80 14.75 8.33 8.17
CA LEU A 80 13.96 8.75 7.02
C LEU A 80 12.65 9.41 7.46
N THR A 81 12.30 10.53 6.82
CA THR A 81 10.99 11.16 6.91
C THR A 81 10.31 11.09 5.55
N LEU A 82 9.09 10.58 5.50
CA LEU A 82 8.27 10.52 4.29
C LEU A 82 7.24 11.65 4.31
N VAL A 83 7.14 12.43 3.23
CA VAL A 83 6.06 13.38 3.01
C VAL A 83 4.95 12.67 2.24
N LEU A 84 3.79 12.52 2.89
CA LEU A 84 2.63 11.80 2.39
C LEU A 84 1.46 12.76 2.16
N GLU A 85 0.60 12.40 1.22
CA GLU A 85 -0.72 12.99 1.11
C GLU A 85 -1.61 12.47 2.25
N ASP A 86 -2.53 13.29 2.75
CA ASP A 86 -3.47 12.94 3.82
C ASP A 86 -4.89 13.37 3.43
N PRO A 87 -5.51 12.66 2.47
CA PRO A 87 -6.79 13.04 1.87
C PRO A 87 -7.98 12.90 2.83
N GLU A 88 -7.84 12.10 3.88
CA GLU A 88 -8.88 11.87 4.90
C GLU A 88 -8.71 12.77 6.14
N ASP A 89 -7.80 13.74 6.09
CA ASP A 89 -7.55 14.68 7.19
C ASP A 89 -7.26 14.02 8.55
N ARG A 90 -6.46 12.94 8.53
CA ARG A 90 -6.09 12.17 9.73
C ARG A 90 -5.16 12.94 10.67
N PHE A 91 -4.39 13.88 10.14
CA PHE A 91 -3.48 14.71 10.93
C PHE A 91 -4.01 16.12 11.11
N HIS A 92 -3.68 16.73 12.25
CA HIS A 92 -4.10 18.09 12.55
C HIS A 92 -3.61 19.09 11.48
N PRO A 93 -4.45 20.02 10.98
CA PRO A 93 -4.05 20.96 9.92
C PRO A 93 -2.80 21.78 10.24
N ALA A 94 -2.62 22.16 11.50
CA ALA A 94 -1.42 22.86 11.95
C ALA A 94 -0.12 22.01 11.95
N ALA A 95 -0.20 20.70 11.81
CA ALA A 95 0.96 19.83 11.62
C ALA A 95 1.33 19.66 10.13
N LYS A 96 0.40 19.96 9.21
CA LYS A 96 0.55 19.80 7.76
C LYS A 96 1.28 20.99 7.11
N ALA A 97 1.82 20.74 5.92
CA ALA A 97 2.30 21.78 5.02
C ALA A 97 1.14 22.48 4.30
N ALA A 98 1.44 23.58 3.60
CA ALA A 98 0.44 24.39 2.91
C ALA A 98 -0.28 23.65 1.76
N ASP A 99 0.36 22.62 1.21
CA ASP A 99 -0.21 21.72 0.19
C ASP A 99 -1.06 20.58 0.79
N GLY A 100 -1.30 20.59 2.11
CA GLY A 100 -2.05 19.54 2.82
C GLY A 100 -1.23 18.29 3.14
N SER A 101 0.03 18.20 2.70
CA SER A 101 0.89 17.04 2.96
C SER A 101 1.41 17.00 4.39
N VAL A 102 1.69 15.79 4.89
CA VAL A 102 2.22 15.54 6.24
C VAL A 102 3.58 14.86 6.16
N ALA A 103 4.55 15.32 6.95
CA ALA A 103 5.86 14.70 7.04
C ALA A 103 5.88 13.70 8.21
N VAL A 104 5.86 12.40 7.94
CA VAL A 104 5.79 11.34 8.95
C VAL A 104 7.09 10.55 9.07
N ARG A 105 7.31 9.97 10.24
CA ARG A 105 8.52 9.21 10.54
C ARG A 105 8.32 8.22 11.69
N VAL A 106 8.81 7.00 11.53
CA VAL A 106 9.04 6.07 12.65
C VAL A 106 10.47 6.32 13.19
N PRO A 107 10.64 6.86 14.40
CA PRO A 107 11.95 7.22 14.94
C PRO A 107 12.79 5.98 15.25
N GLY A 108 14.11 6.05 15.07
CA GLY A 108 15.01 4.90 15.29
C GLY A 108 15.48 4.71 16.73
N HIS A 109 15.04 5.57 17.67
CA HIS A 109 15.53 5.53 19.06
C HIS A 109 14.51 4.80 19.96
N PRO A 110 14.90 3.72 20.66
CA PRO A 110 13.98 2.89 21.46
C PRO A 110 13.15 3.69 22.48
N VAL A 111 13.78 4.57 23.26
CA VAL A 111 13.08 5.42 24.25
C VAL A 111 11.94 6.26 23.65
N THR A 112 12.08 6.71 22.40
CA THR A 112 11.02 7.49 21.75
C THR A 112 9.96 6.59 21.13
N LEU A 113 10.32 5.38 20.69
CA LEU A 113 9.33 4.37 20.29
C LEU A 113 8.48 3.93 21.47
N ASP A 114 9.10 3.62 22.62
CA ASP A 114 8.39 3.28 23.86
C ASP A 114 7.43 4.41 24.29
N LEU A 115 7.84 5.67 24.10
CA LEU A 115 6.98 6.83 24.33
C LEU A 115 5.77 6.83 23.40
N LEU A 116 5.96 6.59 22.10
CA LEU A 116 4.89 6.58 21.11
C LEU A 116 3.91 5.44 21.34
N ASP A 117 4.42 4.24 21.65
CA ASP A 117 3.62 3.07 21.96
C ASP A 117 2.78 3.30 23.22
N ALA A 118 3.40 3.80 24.29
CA ALA A 118 2.69 4.09 25.54
C ALA A 118 1.72 5.28 25.42
N ALA A 119 1.98 6.23 24.52
CA ALA A 119 1.09 7.35 24.26
C ALA A 119 -0.13 6.97 23.41
N GLY A 120 0.02 5.97 22.53
CA GLY A 120 -1.03 5.53 21.60
C GLY A 120 -1.45 6.57 20.54
N ARG A 121 -0.72 7.68 20.44
CA ARG A 121 -1.00 8.80 19.54
C ARG A 121 0.31 9.44 19.05
N PRO A 122 0.34 10.00 17.84
CA PRO A 122 1.52 10.64 17.29
C PRO A 122 1.91 11.90 18.05
N ILE A 123 3.19 12.26 17.99
CA ILE A 123 3.71 13.55 18.47
C ILE A 123 4.42 14.28 17.34
N THR A 124 4.42 15.60 17.36
CA THR A 124 5.33 16.36 16.49
C THR A 124 6.77 16.20 16.94
N SER A 125 7.73 16.51 16.07
CA SER A 125 9.13 16.62 16.44
C SER A 125 9.89 17.62 15.57
N THR A 126 10.78 18.37 16.22
CA THR A 126 11.81 19.21 15.61
C THR A 126 13.02 19.21 16.51
N SER A 127 14.21 19.58 16.03
CA SER A 127 15.42 19.60 16.85
C SER A 127 15.28 20.53 18.08
N ALA A 128 15.77 20.07 19.24
CA ALA A 128 15.72 20.79 20.51
C ALA A 128 16.86 21.82 20.63
N ASN A 129 16.76 22.90 19.85
CA ASN A 129 17.69 24.03 19.87
C ASN A 129 16.95 25.35 19.60
N PRO A 130 17.46 26.49 20.10
CA PRO A 130 17.00 27.80 19.66
C PRO A 130 17.18 27.96 18.13
N PRO A 131 16.35 28.79 17.47
CA PRO A 131 16.55 29.14 16.06
C PRO A 131 18.00 29.56 15.78
N GLY A 132 18.58 29.06 14.68
CA GLY A 132 19.97 29.33 14.28
C GLY A 132 21.07 28.62 15.09
N SER A 133 20.75 27.96 16.20
CA SER A 133 21.73 27.23 17.04
C SER A 133 21.92 25.78 16.60
N ALA A 134 23.04 25.16 17.01
CA ALA A 134 23.29 23.75 16.78
C ALA A 134 22.28 22.85 17.55
N PRO A 135 21.82 21.72 16.98
CA PRO A 135 20.96 20.77 17.68
C PRO A 135 21.60 20.19 18.95
N ALA A 136 20.80 20.03 20.01
CA ALA A 136 21.28 19.44 21.26
C ALA A 136 21.58 17.94 21.12
N ARG A 137 22.74 17.52 21.63
CA ARG A 137 23.19 16.11 21.69
C ARG A 137 23.13 15.49 23.08
N THR A 138 22.93 16.31 24.11
CA THR A 138 22.81 15.87 25.50
C THR A 138 21.51 16.41 26.08
N VAL A 139 20.98 15.73 27.10
CA VAL A 139 19.77 16.19 27.80
C VAL A 139 19.98 17.57 28.43
N ALA A 140 21.19 17.87 28.91
CA ALA A 140 21.53 19.15 29.53
C ALA A 140 21.39 20.28 28.52
N ALA A 141 22.02 20.14 27.35
CA ALA A 141 21.91 21.11 26.27
C ALA A 141 20.47 21.26 25.76
N ALA A 142 19.69 20.16 25.72
CA ALA A 142 18.29 20.21 25.32
C ALA A 142 17.43 20.96 26.35
N ARG A 143 17.69 20.77 27.66
CA ARG A 143 17.04 21.52 28.74
C ARG A 143 17.41 23.00 28.72
N ASP A 144 18.68 23.32 28.47
CA ASP A 144 19.14 24.70 28.28
C ASP A 144 18.46 25.36 27.09
N ALA A 145 18.35 24.65 25.96
CA ALA A 145 17.60 25.11 24.81
C ALA A 145 16.13 25.37 25.17
N GLY A 146 15.47 24.46 25.90
CA GLY A 146 14.12 24.66 26.40
C GLY A 146 13.98 25.95 27.20
N ARG A 147 14.87 26.14 28.19
CA ARG A 147 14.90 27.35 29.04
C ARG A 147 15.10 28.62 28.22
N ALA A 148 16.03 28.62 27.28
CA ALA A 148 16.30 29.75 26.38
C ALA A 148 15.09 30.08 25.50
N MET A 149 14.29 29.07 25.15
CA MET A 149 13.02 29.21 24.43
C MET A 149 11.84 29.59 25.36
N GLY A 150 12.11 29.96 26.62
CA GLY A 150 11.11 30.39 27.59
C GLY A 150 10.26 29.27 28.17
N THR A 151 10.76 28.03 28.18
CA THR A 151 9.99 26.87 28.64
C THR A 151 10.81 25.86 29.44
N ALA A 152 10.34 25.49 30.63
CA ALA A 152 10.82 24.27 31.27
C ALA A 152 10.14 23.07 30.58
N LEU A 153 10.94 22.13 30.08
CA LEU A 153 10.44 20.97 29.35
C LEU A 153 10.90 19.72 30.07
N PHE A 154 9.97 18.78 30.26
CA PHE A 154 10.34 17.44 30.68
C PHE A 154 11.18 16.80 29.58
N ALA A 155 12.22 16.06 29.98
CA ALA A 155 13.17 15.46 29.04
C ALA A 155 13.41 14.00 29.39
N LEU A 156 13.19 13.13 28.42
CA LEU A 156 13.66 11.75 28.48
C LEU A 156 15.17 11.74 28.27
N ASP A 157 15.92 11.36 29.30
CA ASP A 157 17.38 11.32 29.26
C ASP A 157 17.86 9.99 28.66
N ALA A 158 18.51 10.06 27.50
CA ALA A 158 19.20 8.95 26.86
C ALA A 158 20.71 9.19 26.76
N GLY A 159 21.25 10.07 27.60
CA GLY A 159 22.67 10.43 27.61
C GLY A 159 23.09 11.21 26.37
N SER A 160 24.30 10.93 25.90
CA SER A 160 24.92 11.57 24.74
C SER A 160 24.56 10.85 23.45
N LEU A 161 23.93 11.57 22.52
CA LEU A 161 23.61 11.08 21.19
C LEU A 161 24.78 11.30 20.23
N PRO A 162 24.97 10.42 19.22
CA PRO A 162 26.14 10.46 18.33
C PRO A 162 26.21 11.75 17.50
N GLY A 163 25.09 12.46 17.35
CA GLY A 163 24.95 13.55 16.42
C GLY A 163 24.80 13.05 14.99
N GLY A 164 24.80 13.99 14.05
CA GLY A 164 24.72 13.67 12.63
C GLY A 164 23.87 14.68 11.88
N ALA A 165 23.67 14.39 10.61
CA ALA A 165 22.74 15.13 9.77
C ALA A 165 21.29 14.89 10.25
N PRO A 166 20.36 15.81 9.95
CA PRO A 166 18.94 15.56 10.20
C PRO A 166 18.43 14.34 9.42
N SER A 167 17.18 13.93 9.68
CA SER A 167 16.53 12.91 8.85
C SER A 167 16.47 13.34 7.39
N THR A 168 16.69 12.37 6.50
CA THR A 168 16.46 12.55 5.06
C THR A 168 14.97 12.71 4.83
N LEU A 169 14.56 13.77 4.13
CA LEU A 169 13.17 14.05 3.80
C LEU A 169 12.91 13.66 2.35
N VAL A 170 12.00 12.70 2.14
CA VAL A 170 11.59 12.25 0.82
C VAL A 170 10.10 12.51 0.65
N ARG A 171 9.72 13.17 -0.43
CA ARG A 171 8.33 13.29 -0.85
C ARG A 171 7.97 12.14 -1.75
N LEU A 172 6.83 11.52 -1.46
CA LEU A 172 6.17 10.56 -2.32
C LEU A 172 5.03 11.28 -3.04
N GLY A 173 4.83 10.97 -4.32
CA GLY A 173 3.77 11.58 -5.11
C GLY A 173 3.74 11.06 -6.53
N ALA A 174 2.84 11.58 -7.36
CA ALA A 174 2.61 11.13 -8.73
C ALA A 174 3.86 11.20 -9.63
N GLY A 175 4.85 12.03 -9.32
CA GLY A 175 6.16 12.13 -10.00
C GLY A 175 7.23 11.12 -9.55
N GLY A 176 6.94 10.32 -8.51
CA GLY A 176 7.85 9.36 -7.90
C GLY A 176 8.57 9.95 -6.68
N PRO A 177 9.39 9.16 -5.98
CA PRO A 177 10.09 9.64 -4.81
C PRO A 177 11.07 10.75 -5.17
N GLN A 178 10.97 11.87 -4.45
CA GLN A 178 11.85 13.02 -4.59
C GLN A 178 12.51 13.32 -3.24
N VAL A 179 13.84 13.38 -3.23
CA VAL A 179 14.59 13.84 -2.05
C VAL A 179 14.40 15.35 -1.94
N ILE A 180 13.66 15.78 -0.91
CA ILE A 180 13.42 17.20 -0.62
C ILE A 180 14.54 17.77 0.23
N ARG A 181 15.07 16.97 1.17
CA ARG A 181 16.18 17.35 2.03
C ARG A 181 17.13 16.16 2.22
N PRO A 182 18.41 16.25 1.84
CA PRO A 182 19.40 15.24 2.18
C PRO A 182 19.61 15.19 3.69
N GLY A 183 19.96 14.01 4.21
CA GLY A 183 20.09 13.75 5.63
C GLY A 183 20.95 12.53 5.90
N SER A 184 20.75 11.89 7.05
CA SER A 184 21.58 10.78 7.53
C SER A 184 21.39 9.44 6.78
N VAL A 185 20.43 9.34 5.86
CA VAL A 185 20.32 8.14 5.00
C VAL A 185 21.39 8.18 3.91
N ASP A 186 22.16 7.10 3.78
CA ASP A 186 23.18 6.91 2.74
C ASP A 186 22.60 7.21 1.33
N PRO A 187 23.17 8.18 0.59
CA PRO A 187 22.74 8.49 -0.77
C PRO A 187 22.73 7.29 -1.73
N ALA A 188 23.64 6.32 -1.58
CA ALA A 188 23.67 5.13 -2.42
C ALA A 188 22.45 4.23 -2.19
N ARG A 189 22.12 3.96 -0.92
CA ARG A 189 20.91 3.21 -0.52
C ARG A 189 19.64 3.95 -0.90
N LEU A 190 19.64 5.27 -0.75
CA LEU A 190 18.50 6.10 -1.14
C LEU A 190 18.30 6.08 -2.66
N ASN A 191 19.37 6.19 -3.43
CA ASN A 191 19.34 6.09 -4.89
C ASN A 191 18.90 4.70 -5.35
N GLU A 192 19.29 3.64 -4.64
CA GLU A 192 18.79 2.29 -4.89
C GLU A 192 17.28 2.18 -4.63
N ALA A 193 16.79 2.67 -3.50
CA ALA A 193 15.34 2.70 -3.23
C ALA A 193 14.57 3.55 -4.24
N VAL A 194 15.11 4.71 -4.64
CA VAL A 194 14.55 5.55 -5.72
C VAL A 194 14.60 4.80 -7.05
N ARG A 195 15.68 4.08 -7.37
CA ARG A 195 15.78 3.26 -8.59
C ARG A 195 14.76 2.14 -8.57
N LEU A 196 14.60 1.40 -7.48
CA LEU A 196 13.59 0.35 -7.34
C LEU A 196 12.17 0.90 -7.48
N ALA A 197 11.89 2.04 -6.82
CA ALA A 197 10.63 2.76 -6.94
C ALA A 197 10.44 3.46 -8.31
N ARG A 198 11.49 3.59 -9.12
CA ARG A 198 11.44 4.13 -10.49
C ARG A 198 11.48 3.06 -11.55
N SER A 199 12.12 1.92 -11.31
CA SER A 199 12.06 0.74 -12.17
C SER A 199 10.65 0.15 -12.14
N SER A 200 9.97 0.29 -11.01
CA SER A 200 8.52 0.10 -10.92
C SER A 200 7.71 1.19 -11.63
N ARG A 201 8.25 2.40 -11.87
CA ARG A 201 7.61 3.50 -12.65
C ARG A 201 7.99 3.58 -14.13
N SER A 202 9.10 2.99 -14.57
CA SER A 202 9.33 2.65 -15.98
C SER A 202 8.44 1.47 -16.42
N GLY A 203 7.74 0.85 -15.47
CA GLY A 203 6.42 0.25 -15.64
C GLY A 203 5.29 1.24 -15.33
N GLY A 204 5.23 2.36 -16.05
CA GLY A 204 4.24 3.44 -15.89
C GLY A 204 2.83 3.11 -16.38
N ALA A 205 2.38 1.89 -16.08
CA ALA A 205 1.01 1.40 -15.98
C ALA A 205 1.13 0.33 -14.90
N ARG A 206 0.19 0.20 -13.94
CA ARG A 206 0.04 -1.08 -13.22
C ARG A 206 0.26 -2.17 -14.26
N ARG A 207 1.28 -3.05 -14.16
CA ARG A 207 1.58 -4.02 -15.23
C ARG A 207 0.24 -4.69 -15.51
N GLY A 208 -0.32 -4.40 -16.68
CA GLY A 208 -1.71 -4.76 -16.93
C GLY A 208 -1.80 -6.26 -16.76
N VAL A 209 -2.52 -6.72 -15.75
CA VAL A 209 -2.59 -8.15 -15.47
C VAL A 209 -3.60 -8.72 -16.44
N HIS A 210 -3.14 -9.61 -17.32
CA HIS A 210 -4.01 -10.32 -18.22
C HIS A 210 -4.40 -11.68 -17.61
N VAL A 211 -5.69 -11.85 -17.34
CA VAL A 211 -6.28 -13.10 -16.83
C VAL A 211 -6.98 -13.83 -17.98
N THR A 212 -6.57 -15.07 -18.25
CA THR A 212 -7.23 -15.92 -19.25
C THR A 212 -8.03 -17.02 -18.56
N PHE A 213 -9.34 -17.06 -18.81
CA PHE A 213 -10.21 -18.15 -18.37
C PHE A 213 -10.19 -19.32 -19.36
N VAL A 214 -10.00 -20.55 -18.88
CA VAL A 214 -9.83 -21.74 -19.73
C VAL A 214 -10.84 -22.82 -19.40
N CYS A 215 -11.63 -23.24 -20.40
CA CYS A 215 -12.45 -24.44 -20.34
C CYS A 215 -12.17 -25.38 -21.54
N THR A 216 -13.10 -26.27 -21.89
CA THR A 216 -12.89 -27.23 -22.98
C THR A 216 -13.11 -26.57 -24.34
N GLY A 217 -14.34 -26.14 -24.63
CA GLY A 217 -14.73 -25.66 -25.96
C GLY A 217 -14.69 -24.14 -26.16
N ASN A 218 -14.47 -23.36 -25.09
CA ASN A 218 -14.62 -21.89 -25.10
C ASN A 218 -16.00 -21.40 -25.62
N THR A 219 -17.05 -22.13 -25.26
CA THR A 219 -18.44 -21.85 -25.65
C THR A 219 -19.40 -21.70 -24.46
N CYS A 220 -19.03 -22.16 -23.26
CA CYS A 220 -19.88 -22.13 -22.06
C CYS A 220 -19.19 -21.43 -20.89
N ARG A 221 -18.43 -22.17 -20.07
CA ARG A 221 -17.84 -21.69 -18.80
C ARG A 221 -16.89 -20.50 -18.95
N SER A 222 -15.85 -20.59 -19.79
CA SER A 222 -14.85 -19.52 -19.89
C SER A 222 -15.36 -18.21 -20.52
N PRO A 223 -16.26 -18.21 -21.53
CA PRO A 223 -16.89 -16.97 -22.00
C PRO A 223 -17.78 -16.31 -20.93
N MET A 224 -18.57 -17.10 -20.19
CA MET A 224 -19.38 -16.58 -19.08
C MET A 224 -18.50 -15.95 -17.99
N ALA A 225 -17.42 -16.63 -17.60
CA ALA A 225 -16.46 -16.10 -16.63
C ALA A 225 -15.82 -14.80 -17.09
N GLU A 226 -15.46 -14.69 -18.38
CA GLU A 226 -14.87 -13.47 -18.95
C GLU A 226 -15.81 -12.26 -18.84
N VAL A 227 -17.10 -12.40 -19.19
CA VAL A 227 -18.05 -11.28 -19.14
C VAL A 227 -18.43 -10.90 -17.71
N ILE A 228 -18.55 -11.89 -16.81
CA ILE A 228 -18.68 -11.67 -15.37
C ILE A 228 -17.49 -10.86 -14.85
N ALA A 229 -16.27 -11.29 -15.18
CA ALA A 229 -15.05 -10.62 -14.76
C ALA A 229 -14.98 -9.18 -15.29
N ARG A 230 -15.31 -8.92 -16.56
CA ARG A 230 -15.36 -7.55 -17.12
C ARG A 230 -16.28 -6.63 -16.31
N ARG A 231 -17.47 -7.10 -15.93
CA ARG A 231 -18.41 -6.33 -15.09
C ARG A 231 -17.84 -6.06 -13.70
N LEU A 232 -17.29 -7.08 -13.06
CA LEU A 232 -16.71 -6.97 -11.71
C LEU A 232 -15.50 -6.05 -11.70
N ILE A 233 -14.60 -6.16 -12.68
CA ILE A 233 -13.44 -5.30 -12.88
C ILE A 233 -13.86 -3.83 -12.99
N ALA A 234 -14.90 -3.53 -13.78
CA ALA A 234 -15.44 -2.19 -13.90
C ALA A 234 -16.02 -1.69 -12.56
N ARG A 235 -16.80 -2.53 -11.87
CA ARG A 235 -17.42 -2.21 -10.57
C ARG A 235 -16.39 -1.97 -9.46
N MET A 236 -15.30 -2.75 -9.46
CA MET A 236 -14.23 -2.69 -8.46
C MET A 236 -13.14 -1.65 -8.82
N GLY A 237 -13.24 -0.97 -9.96
CA GLY A 237 -12.23 0.02 -10.39
C GLY A 237 -10.87 -0.60 -10.75
N LEU A 238 -10.84 -1.87 -11.15
CA LEU A 238 -9.62 -2.62 -11.48
C LEU A 238 -9.15 -2.34 -12.91
N SER A 239 -9.00 -1.07 -13.29
CA SER A 239 -8.66 -0.61 -14.66
C SER A 239 -7.35 -1.17 -15.26
N TRP A 240 -6.60 -1.92 -14.47
CA TRP A 240 -5.34 -2.57 -14.79
C TRP A 240 -5.47 -4.06 -15.04
N VAL A 241 -6.63 -4.67 -14.76
CA VAL A 241 -6.90 -6.06 -15.08
C VAL A 241 -7.59 -6.10 -16.44
N THR A 242 -7.06 -6.94 -17.33
CA THR A 242 -7.72 -7.29 -18.59
C THR A 242 -8.03 -8.78 -18.57
N VAL A 243 -9.07 -9.17 -19.30
CA VAL A 243 -9.50 -10.57 -19.33
C VAL A 243 -9.72 -11.06 -20.75
N GLY A 244 -9.51 -12.37 -20.92
CA GLY A 244 -9.84 -13.11 -22.12
C GLY A 244 -10.27 -14.53 -21.77
N SER A 245 -10.69 -15.29 -22.77
CA SER A 245 -11.04 -16.68 -22.61
C SER A 245 -10.53 -17.54 -23.76
N ALA A 246 -10.26 -18.81 -23.45
CA ALA A 246 -9.82 -19.81 -24.42
C ALA A 246 -10.33 -21.20 -24.04
N GLY A 247 -10.11 -22.16 -24.94
CA GLY A 247 -10.53 -23.55 -24.77
C GLY A 247 -9.45 -24.53 -25.19
N THR A 248 -9.26 -25.60 -24.43
CA THR A 248 -8.24 -26.62 -24.70
C THR A 248 -8.51 -27.44 -25.96
N ALA A 249 -9.78 -27.49 -26.40
CA ALA A 249 -10.25 -28.20 -27.59
C ALA A 249 -11.32 -27.37 -28.33
N ALA A 250 -11.16 -26.05 -28.38
CA ALA A 250 -12.10 -25.16 -29.04
C ALA A 250 -12.05 -25.29 -30.57
N LEU A 251 -13.18 -25.04 -31.23
CA LEU A 251 -13.21 -24.73 -32.67
C LEU A 251 -13.12 -23.20 -32.80
N THR A 252 -12.11 -22.68 -33.49
CA THR A 252 -11.90 -21.21 -33.57
C THR A 252 -13.02 -20.49 -34.32
N GLY A 253 -13.47 -19.35 -33.78
CA GLY A 253 -14.39 -18.42 -34.45
C GLY A 253 -15.89 -18.71 -34.27
N GLY A 254 -16.23 -19.77 -33.53
CA GLY A 254 -17.61 -20.10 -33.18
C GLY A 254 -18.20 -19.15 -32.12
N PRO A 255 -19.53 -19.01 -32.06
CA PRO A 255 -20.20 -18.25 -31.01
C PRO A 255 -20.17 -19.03 -29.68
N ALA A 256 -20.53 -18.36 -28.59
CA ALA A 256 -20.90 -19.05 -27.35
C ALA A 256 -22.15 -19.92 -27.58
N SER A 257 -22.31 -20.97 -26.77
CA SER A 257 -23.49 -21.84 -26.81
C SER A 257 -24.77 -21.05 -26.52
N GLU A 258 -25.90 -21.52 -27.04
CA GLU A 258 -27.21 -20.88 -26.84
C GLU A 258 -27.53 -20.68 -25.35
N GLY A 259 -27.40 -21.73 -24.54
CA GLY A 259 -27.65 -21.64 -23.09
C GLY A 259 -26.76 -20.62 -22.38
N ALA A 260 -25.49 -20.50 -22.77
CA ALA A 260 -24.59 -19.48 -22.21
C ALA A 260 -25.02 -18.05 -22.60
N ARG A 261 -25.50 -17.85 -23.84
CA ARG A 261 -26.00 -16.55 -24.30
C ARG A 261 -27.30 -16.18 -23.58
N THR A 262 -28.21 -17.14 -23.39
CA THR A 262 -29.47 -16.93 -22.66
C THR A 262 -29.21 -16.41 -21.25
N VAL A 263 -28.40 -17.11 -20.45
CA VAL A 263 -28.18 -16.71 -19.04
C VAL A 263 -27.36 -15.44 -18.88
N VAL A 264 -26.45 -15.17 -19.83
CA VAL A 264 -25.71 -13.90 -19.89
C VAL A 264 -26.65 -12.74 -20.21
N GLN A 265 -27.57 -12.92 -21.15
CA GLN A 265 -28.57 -11.92 -21.51
C GLN A 265 -29.55 -11.66 -20.36
N GLU A 266 -30.00 -12.71 -19.65
CA GLU A 266 -30.81 -12.60 -18.43
C GLU A 266 -30.12 -11.75 -17.35
N ALA A 267 -28.78 -11.77 -17.29
CA ALA A 267 -27.97 -10.96 -16.38
C ALA A 267 -27.61 -9.57 -16.91
N GLU A 268 -28.19 -9.15 -18.05
CA GLU A 268 -27.92 -7.90 -18.76
C GLU A 268 -26.44 -7.73 -19.16
N LEU A 269 -25.79 -8.84 -19.51
CA LEU A 269 -24.42 -8.89 -20.05
C LEU A 269 -24.45 -9.27 -21.54
N ASP A 270 -23.29 -9.15 -22.22
CA ASP A 270 -23.19 -9.37 -23.67
C ASP A 270 -22.06 -10.35 -24.04
N LEU A 271 -22.39 -11.31 -24.91
CA LEU A 271 -21.48 -12.27 -25.54
C LEU A 271 -21.49 -12.18 -27.08
N ASP A 272 -22.15 -11.20 -27.70
CA ASP A 272 -22.32 -11.12 -29.16
C ASP A 272 -21.00 -10.93 -29.89
N ARG A 273 -20.01 -10.30 -29.24
CA ARG A 273 -18.64 -10.15 -29.76
C ARG A 273 -17.73 -11.34 -29.46
N HIS A 274 -18.19 -12.30 -28.67
CA HIS A 274 -17.40 -13.48 -28.32
C HIS A 274 -17.11 -14.35 -29.55
N LYS A 275 -15.88 -14.83 -29.63
CA LYS A 275 -15.43 -15.81 -30.61
C LYS A 275 -14.58 -16.84 -29.89
N SER A 276 -14.95 -18.11 -30.03
CA SER A 276 -14.18 -19.19 -29.43
C SER A 276 -12.73 -19.18 -29.94
N ALA A 277 -11.79 -19.36 -29.02
CA ALA A 277 -10.36 -19.38 -29.29
C ALA A 277 -9.73 -20.64 -28.68
N VAL A 278 -8.76 -21.22 -29.39
CA VAL A 278 -7.98 -22.36 -28.90
C VAL A 278 -6.91 -21.86 -27.95
N LEU A 279 -6.71 -22.54 -26.82
CA LEU A 279 -5.59 -22.29 -25.92
C LEU A 279 -4.29 -22.71 -26.61
N THR A 280 -3.42 -21.74 -26.87
CA THR A 280 -2.09 -21.96 -27.44
C THR A 280 -0.99 -21.59 -26.45
N ARG A 281 0.24 -22.00 -26.73
CA ARG A 281 1.43 -21.61 -25.95
C ARG A 281 1.55 -20.09 -25.87
N GLU A 282 1.36 -19.40 -26.99
CA GLU A 282 1.48 -17.95 -27.08
C GLU A 282 0.41 -17.24 -26.21
N LEU A 283 -0.80 -17.79 -26.12
CA LEU A 283 -1.84 -17.26 -25.23
C LEU A 283 -1.49 -17.45 -23.76
N VAL A 284 -0.95 -18.61 -23.39
CA VAL A 284 -0.47 -18.89 -22.02
C VAL A 284 0.68 -17.95 -21.66
N GLU A 285 1.66 -17.77 -22.55
CA GLU A 285 2.81 -16.90 -22.33
C GLU A 285 2.44 -15.42 -22.18
N ARG A 286 1.40 -14.98 -22.92
CA ARG A 286 0.86 -13.62 -22.85
C ARG A 286 -0.06 -13.37 -21.67
N SER A 287 -0.48 -14.41 -20.96
CA SER A 287 -1.30 -14.30 -19.76
C SER A 287 -0.40 -14.20 -18.53
N ASP A 288 -0.73 -13.27 -17.63
CA ASP A 288 -0.07 -13.21 -16.32
C ASP A 288 -0.70 -14.22 -15.36
N VAL A 289 -2.01 -14.50 -15.50
CA VAL A 289 -2.72 -15.55 -14.76
C VAL A 289 -3.62 -16.34 -15.72
N VAL A 290 -3.62 -17.67 -15.59
CA VAL A 290 -4.53 -18.56 -16.32
C VAL A 290 -5.39 -19.31 -15.32
N LEU A 291 -6.70 -19.09 -15.39
CA LEU A 291 -7.68 -19.69 -14.47
C LEU A 291 -8.47 -20.79 -15.19
N CYS A 292 -8.25 -22.02 -14.75
CA CYS A 292 -8.77 -23.23 -15.38
C CYS A 292 -10.03 -23.72 -14.67
N MET A 293 -11.04 -24.14 -15.44
CA MET A 293 -12.31 -24.63 -14.89
C MET A 293 -12.23 -26.05 -14.31
N ASP A 294 -11.18 -26.81 -14.65
CA ASP A 294 -11.01 -28.21 -14.27
C ASP A 294 -9.52 -28.61 -14.37
N THR A 295 -9.16 -29.70 -13.71
CA THR A 295 -7.81 -30.26 -13.61
C THR A 295 -7.21 -30.65 -14.96
N HIS A 296 -7.99 -31.17 -15.91
CA HIS A 296 -7.47 -31.48 -17.25
C HIS A 296 -7.19 -30.20 -18.07
N HIS A 297 -7.93 -29.11 -17.83
CA HIS A 297 -7.60 -27.81 -18.42
C HIS A 297 -6.29 -27.26 -17.85
N LEU A 298 -6.12 -27.36 -16.53
CA LEU A 298 -4.90 -26.95 -15.84
C LEU A 298 -3.69 -27.72 -16.38
N ARG A 299 -3.78 -29.06 -16.46
CA ARG A 299 -2.71 -29.89 -17.02
C ARG A 299 -2.35 -29.44 -18.44
N ARG A 300 -3.36 -29.19 -19.29
CA ARG A 300 -3.12 -28.75 -20.65
C ARG A 300 -2.43 -27.38 -20.72
N ALA A 301 -2.83 -26.43 -19.88
CA ALA A 301 -2.20 -25.12 -19.82
C ALA A 301 -0.74 -25.20 -19.33
N GLN A 302 -0.45 -26.10 -18.39
CA GLN A 302 0.91 -26.39 -17.89
C GLN A 302 1.79 -27.03 -18.97
N GLU A 303 1.28 -28.00 -19.74
CA GLU A 303 1.98 -28.59 -20.90
C GLU A 303 2.37 -27.54 -21.96
N LEU A 304 1.56 -26.49 -22.09
CA LEU A 304 1.82 -25.35 -22.98
C LEU A 304 2.81 -24.34 -22.40
N GLY A 305 3.37 -24.56 -21.21
CA GLY A 305 4.41 -23.73 -20.58
C GLY A 305 3.94 -22.85 -19.41
N GLY A 306 2.73 -23.08 -18.88
CA GLY A 306 2.10 -22.23 -17.87
C GLY A 306 2.31 -22.63 -16.40
N THR A 307 3.34 -23.41 -16.06
CA THR A 307 3.49 -24.06 -14.73
C THR A 307 3.24 -23.16 -13.53
N ASP A 308 3.86 -21.98 -13.48
CA ASP A 308 3.81 -21.09 -12.30
C ASP A 308 2.64 -20.09 -12.32
N ARG A 309 1.85 -20.06 -13.40
CA ARG A 309 0.79 -19.06 -13.62
C ARG A 309 -0.60 -19.64 -13.86
N CYS A 310 -0.70 -20.96 -13.95
CA CYS A 310 -1.95 -21.68 -14.16
C CYS A 310 -2.44 -22.24 -12.84
N ARG A 311 -3.71 -21.97 -12.50
CA ARG A 311 -4.37 -22.46 -11.29
C ARG A 311 -5.81 -22.83 -11.61
N LEU A 312 -6.47 -23.61 -10.75
CA LEU A 312 -7.91 -23.75 -10.85
C LEU A 312 -8.59 -22.44 -10.45
N LEU A 313 -9.72 -22.13 -11.08
CA LEU A 313 -10.53 -20.97 -10.70
C LEU A 313 -11.02 -21.09 -9.25
N SER A 314 -11.47 -22.29 -8.86
CA SER A 314 -11.87 -22.63 -7.49
C SER A 314 -10.72 -22.45 -6.50
N GLU A 315 -9.53 -22.96 -6.82
CA GLU A 315 -8.34 -22.82 -5.97
C GLU A 315 -7.97 -21.35 -5.74
N MET A 316 -8.03 -20.52 -6.80
CA MET A 316 -7.83 -19.08 -6.69
C MET A 316 -8.88 -18.39 -5.81
N ALA A 317 -10.11 -18.92 -5.79
CA ALA A 317 -11.20 -18.46 -4.94
C ALA A 317 -11.13 -19.01 -3.49
N GLY A 318 -10.16 -19.87 -3.17
CA GLY A 318 -10.06 -20.53 -1.86
C GLY A 318 -10.97 -21.74 -1.69
N GLU A 319 -11.46 -22.30 -2.80
CA GLU A 319 -12.33 -23.47 -2.86
C GLU A 319 -11.67 -24.66 -3.58
N GLU A 320 -12.28 -25.84 -3.49
CA GLU A 320 -11.83 -27.05 -4.16
C GLU A 320 -12.85 -27.52 -5.20
N GLY A 321 -12.38 -28.28 -6.19
CA GLY A 321 -13.25 -28.93 -7.19
C GLY A 321 -13.29 -28.21 -8.54
N ALA A 322 -13.97 -28.84 -9.51
CA ALA A 322 -14.11 -28.33 -10.86
C ALA A 322 -15.42 -27.53 -11.00
N VAL A 323 -15.39 -26.49 -11.82
CA VAL A 323 -16.59 -25.74 -12.20
C VAL A 323 -17.47 -26.61 -13.07
N HIS A 324 -18.74 -26.75 -12.68
CA HIS A 324 -19.69 -27.63 -13.34
C HIS A 324 -19.86 -27.27 -14.81
N ASP A 325 -19.75 -28.27 -15.71
CA ASP A 325 -19.95 -28.05 -17.14
C ASP A 325 -21.45 -28.11 -17.50
N PRO A 326 -22.06 -27.03 -18.03
CA PRO A 326 -23.46 -27.03 -18.39
C PRO A 326 -23.71 -27.50 -19.82
N PHE A 327 -22.67 -27.80 -20.61
CA PHE A 327 -22.79 -28.09 -22.03
C PHE A 327 -23.85 -29.18 -22.34
N GLY A 328 -24.83 -28.84 -23.18
CA GLY A 328 -25.93 -29.73 -23.57
C GLY A 328 -26.97 -29.99 -22.48
N GLY A 329 -26.89 -29.29 -21.34
CA GLY A 329 -27.87 -29.35 -20.26
C GLY A 329 -29.04 -28.38 -20.44
N SER A 330 -29.91 -28.35 -19.42
CA SER A 330 -31.05 -27.42 -19.36
C SER A 330 -30.61 -25.99 -18.99
N ASP A 331 -31.47 -25.01 -19.27
CA ASP A 331 -31.25 -23.60 -18.88
C ASP A 331 -30.97 -23.45 -17.38
N ASP A 332 -31.63 -24.23 -16.51
CA ASP A 332 -31.37 -24.22 -15.07
C ASP A 332 -29.95 -24.64 -14.71
N ARG A 333 -29.38 -25.59 -15.47
CA ARG A 333 -27.97 -25.98 -15.30
C ARG A 333 -27.03 -24.86 -15.71
N TYR A 334 -27.35 -24.15 -16.81
CA TYR A 334 -26.59 -22.96 -17.22
C TYR A 334 -26.69 -21.84 -16.18
N ARG A 335 -27.87 -21.59 -15.59
CA ARG A 335 -28.06 -20.59 -14.53
C ARG A 335 -27.27 -20.95 -13.27
N ALA A 336 -27.30 -22.21 -12.87
CA ALA A 336 -26.53 -22.71 -11.73
C ALA A 336 -25.02 -22.50 -11.95
N THR A 337 -24.49 -22.89 -13.11
CA THR A 337 -23.08 -22.64 -13.46
C THR A 337 -22.76 -21.14 -13.53
N PHE A 338 -23.66 -20.31 -14.06
CA PHE A 338 -23.44 -18.86 -14.12
C PHE A 338 -23.35 -18.24 -12.72
N ALA A 339 -24.20 -18.67 -11.78
CA ALA A 339 -24.16 -18.24 -10.39
C ALA A 339 -22.87 -18.71 -9.68
N GLU A 340 -22.48 -19.97 -9.87
CA GLU A 340 -21.21 -20.53 -9.39
C GLU A 340 -20.01 -19.71 -9.90
N LEU A 341 -19.95 -19.43 -11.21
CA LEU A 341 -18.92 -18.59 -11.81
C LEU A 341 -18.92 -17.16 -11.24
N GLY A 342 -20.10 -16.59 -10.98
CA GLY A 342 -20.22 -15.27 -10.34
C GLY A 342 -19.47 -15.21 -9.02
N HIS A 343 -19.72 -16.19 -8.15
CA HIS A 343 -19.07 -16.31 -6.86
C HIS A 343 -17.55 -16.49 -7.00
N LEU A 344 -17.13 -17.48 -7.79
CA LEU A 344 -15.72 -17.85 -7.92
C LEU A 344 -14.89 -16.75 -8.58
N VAL A 345 -15.42 -16.07 -9.60
CA VAL A 345 -14.70 -14.98 -10.28
C VAL A 345 -14.53 -13.77 -9.35
N GLU A 346 -15.55 -13.43 -8.54
CA GLU A 346 -15.45 -12.34 -7.58
C GLU A 346 -14.38 -12.63 -6.52
N ALA A 347 -14.40 -13.83 -5.94
CA ALA A 347 -13.40 -14.27 -4.97
C ALA A 347 -11.98 -14.32 -5.58
N ALA A 348 -11.84 -14.86 -6.79
CA ALA A 348 -10.56 -14.93 -7.48
C ALA A 348 -9.98 -13.55 -7.83
N LEU A 349 -10.81 -12.58 -8.21
CA LEU A 349 -10.37 -11.20 -8.44
C LEU A 349 -9.95 -10.52 -7.13
N ALA A 350 -10.64 -10.76 -6.02
CA ALA A 350 -10.24 -10.26 -4.72
C ALA A 350 -8.89 -10.86 -4.26
N ALA A 351 -8.70 -12.16 -4.45
CA ALA A 351 -7.43 -12.83 -4.18
C ALA A 351 -6.31 -12.29 -5.09
N LEU A 352 -6.59 -12.02 -6.37
CA LEU A 352 -5.62 -11.43 -7.29
C LEU A 352 -5.18 -10.03 -6.83
N VAL A 353 -6.12 -9.21 -6.35
CA VAL A 353 -5.81 -7.90 -5.76
C VAL A 353 -4.91 -8.09 -4.54
N ALA A 354 -5.26 -9.00 -3.63
CA ALA A 354 -4.48 -9.28 -2.44
C ALA A 354 -3.07 -9.84 -2.74
N GLU A 355 -2.92 -10.67 -3.78
CA GLU A 355 -1.61 -11.19 -4.22
C GLU A 355 -0.74 -10.10 -4.82
N VAL A 356 -1.34 -9.21 -5.62
CA VAL A 356 -0.64 -8.06 -6.18
C VAL A 356 -0.27 -7.06 -5.08
N GLU A 357 -1.10 -6.93 -4.03
CA GLU A 357 -0.84 -6.04 -2.89
C GLU A 357 0.06 -6.67 -1.81
N GLY A 358 0.13 -7.99 -1.72
CA GLY A 358 0.84 -8.75 -0.69
C GLY A 358 2.12 -9.46 -1.16
N GLY A 359 2.34 -9.57 -2.46
CA GLY A 359 3.54 -10.18 -3.08
C GLY A 359 4.73 -9.22 -3.23
N GLU A 360 4.73 -8.09 -2.53
CA GLU A 360 5.58 -6.93 -2.78
C GLU A 360 6.42 -6.51 -1.54
#